data_AF-A0A3N4IYB0-F1
#
_entry.id   AF-A0A3N4IYB0-F1
#
_cell.length_a   1.000
_cell.length_b   1.000
_cell.length_c   1.000
_cell.angle_alpha   90.00
_cell.angle_beta   90.00
_cell.angle_gamma   90.00
#
_symmetry.space_group_name_H-M   'P 1'
#
loop_
_entity.id
_entity.type
_entity.pdbx_description
1 polymer ?
#
loop_
_entity_poly.entity_id
_entity_poly.type
_entity_poly.pdbx_seq_one_letter_code
_entity_poly.pdbx_strand_id
1 'polypeptide(L)'
;MPPVDRSAMRNTFIYASDNPGIVLGGLWVTPGITNANFHSMLEIFCLFSDTFELRDHNEQLIERDENQLQPGNYYIATDSSITLTEEVPLLHTISEQSGTCTASFRDAVRARDGGYVITGRPALLGRWEGLEAAHIFPLSYEEHWNAHNYSSLITFPPAQESYGSINSVQNGLLLDRTMHGFFDSYLLAINPSDNDKIVCFGPEPLFFNIPT
;
A
#
# COMPACT_ATOMS: atom_id res chain seq x y z
N MET A 1 16.19 -11.70 -13.25
CA MET A 1 16.95 -11.05 -12.17
C MET A 1 16.29 -11.48 -10.86
N PRO A 2 17.04 -11.91 -9.83
CA PRO A 2 16.42 -12.24 -8.55
C PRO A 2 15.71 -10.99 -7.97
N PRO A 3 14.63 -11.16 -7.18
CA PRO A 3 14.00 -10.05 -6.48
C PRO A 3 15.03 -9.31 -5.64
N VAL A 4 15.00 -7.97 -5.66
CA VAL A 4 15.86 -7.17 -4.79
C VAL A 4 15.51 -7.50 -3.34
N ASP A 5 16.52 -7.79 -2.52
CA ASP A 5 16.33 -7.98 -1.08
C ASP A 5 15.91 -6.65 -0.44
N ARG A 6 14.61 -6.54 -0.14
CA ARG A 6 14.02 -5.34 0.46
C ARG A 6 14.33 -5.21 1.95
N SER A 7 14.85 -6.26 2.59
CA SER A 7 15.18 -6.21 4.01
C SER A 7 16.37 -5.28 4.28
N ALA A 8 17.30 -5.17 3.31
CA ALA A 8 18.46 -4.28 3.39
C ALA A 8 18.11 -2.79 3.43
N MET A 9 16.89 -2.43 2.99
CA MET A 9 16.41 -1.05 2.99
C MET A 9 15.64 -0.69 4.26
N ARG A 10 15.57 -1.53 5.30
CA ARG A 10 14.82 -1.21 6.52
C ARG A 10 15.67 -0.36 7.47
N ASN A 11 15.06 0.65 8.08
CA ASN A 11 15.66 1.42 9.18
C ASN A 11 14.88 1.25 10.50
N THR A 12 13.74 0.57 10.44
CA THR A 12 12.91 0.24 11.60
C THR A 12 12.62 -1.26 11.62
N PHE A 13 12.83 -1.88 12.77
CA PHE A 13 12.75 -3.32 12.97
C PHE A 13 11.80 -3.66 14.10
N ILE A 14 11.07 -4.75 13.91
CA ILE A 14 10.00 -5.21 14.80
C ILE A 14 10.42 -6.56 15.38
N TYR A 15 10.31 -6.68 16.69
CA TYR A 15 10.69 -7.87 17.44
C TYR A 15 9.56 -8.32 18.36
N ALA A 16 9.56 -9.61 18.71
CA ALA A 16 8.80 -10.10 19.85
C ALA A 16 9.60 -9.81 21.13
N SER A 17 8.97 -9.26 22.16
CA SER A 17 9.65 -8.94 23.43
C SER A 17 10.20 -10.17 24.15
N ASP A 18 9.55 -11.33 23.99
CA ASP A 18 9.97 -12.60 24.58
C ASP A 18 11.14 -13.26 23.84
N ASN A 19 11.38 -12.86 22.59
CA ASN A 19 12.49 -13.34 21.77
C ASN A 19 13.08 -12.21 20.90
N PRO A 20 13.84 -11.28 21.52
CA PRO A 20 14.40 -10.12 20.83
C PRO A 20 15.49 -10.48 19.82
N GLY A 21 15.88 -11.75 19.72
CA GLY A 21 16.85 -12.24 18.73
C GLY A 21 16.25 -12.48 17.33
N ILE A 22 14.92 -12.47 17.19
CA ILE A 22 14.23 -12.76 15.92
C ILE A 22 13.47 -11.51 15.45
N VAL A 23 13.83 -11.03 14.25
CA VAL A 23 13.11 -9.96 13.56
C VAL A 23 11.81 -10.52 13.00
N LEU A 24 10.68 -10.00 13.47
CA LEU A 24 9.34 -10.32 12.95
C LEU A 24 9.07 -9.61 11.63
N GLY A 25 9.54 -8.37 11.52
CA GLY A 25 9.26 -7.51 10.38
C GLY A 25 10.03 -6.21 10.44
N GLY A 26 9.72 -5.31 9.52
CA GLY A 26 10.30 -3.98 9.52
C GLY A 26 10.01 -3.23 8.23
N LEU A 27 10.26 -1.94 8.27
CA LEU A 27 10.00 -1.00 7.18
C LEU A 27 11.10 0.07 7.13
N TRP A 28 11.08 0.85 6.05
CA TRP A 28 11.76 2.13 6.02
C TRP A 28 10.76 3.22 6.44
N VAL A 29 11.02 3.84 7.59
CA VAL A 29 10.22 4.92 8.11
C VAL A 29 10.56 6.20 7.36
N THR A 30 9.52 6.81 6.79
CA THR A 30 9.57 8.11 6.12
C THR A 30 8.84 9.16 6.96
N PRO A 31 9.15 10.46 6.75
CA PRO A 31 8.32 11.53 7.29
C PRO A 31 6.86 11.30 6.90
N GLY A 32 5.96 11.52 7.86
CA GLY A 32 4.53 11.26 7.71
C GLY A 32 4.10 9.96 8.39
N ILE A 33 4.93 8.91 8.50
CA ILE A 33 4.51 7.70 9.22
C ILE A 33 4.41 7.99 10.73
N THR A 34 3.20 7.93 11.28
CA THR A 34 2.95 8.16 12.72
C THR A 34 2.99 6.86 13.53
N ASN A 35 3.04 6.99 14.86
CA ASN A 35 2.88 5.84 15.75
C ASN A 35 1.53 5.15 15.53
N ALA A 36 0.45 5.92 15.31
CA ALA A 36 -0.86 5.37 14.98
C ALA A 36 -0.85 4.54 13.69
N ASN A 37 -0.18 5.03 12.64
CA ASN A 37 0.02 4.25 11.41
C ASN A 37 0.77 2.95 11.69
N PHE A 38 1.82 3.00 12.52
CA PHE A 38 2.63 1.83 12.85
C PHE A 38 1.83 0.78 13.62
N HIS A 39 1.05 1.17 14.63
CA HIS A 39 0.12 0.28 15.34
C HIS A 39 -0.85 -0.40 14.37
N SER A 40 -1.48 0.36 13.46
CA SER A 40 -2.34 -0.21 12.43
C SER A 40 -1.62 -1.22 11.53
N MET A 41 -0.35 -0.96 11.15
CA MET A 41 0.43 -1.90 10.36
C MET A 41 0.70 -3.20 11.10
N LEU A 42 1.01 -3.13 12.41
CA LEU A 42 1.20 -4.32 13.24
C LEU A 42 -0.06 -5.19 13.26
N GLU A 43 -1.24 -4.58 13.39
CA GLU A 43 -2.54 -5.28 13.40
C GLU A 43 -2.87 -5.97 12.07
N ILE A 44 -2.23 -5.61 10.96
CA ILE A 44 -2.44 -6.24 9.66
C ILE A 44 -1.71 -7.58 9.56
N PHE A 45 -0.47 -7.67 10.03
CA PHE A 45 0.36 -8.87 9.81
C PHE A 45 0.67 -9.67 11.09
N CYS A 46 0.42 -9.10 12.27
CA CYS A 46 0.47 -9.83 13.54
C CYS A 46 -0.94 -10.18 14.01
N LEU A 47 -1.19 -11.47 14.21
CA LEU A 47 -2.40 -12.00 14.80
C LEU A 47 -2.21 -12.07 16.32
N PHE A 48 -2.85 -11.14 17.02
CA PHE A 48 -2.85 -11.11 18.47
C PHE A 48 -4.09 -11.82 19.03
N SER A 49 -3.89 -12.64 20.08
CA SER A 49 -5.02 -13.26 20.80
C SER A 49 -5.59 -12.35 21.89
N ASP A 50 -4.85 -11.31 22.26
CA ASP A 50 -5.20 -10.30 23.25
C ASP A 50 -4.58 -8.94 22.82
N THR A 51 -4.67 -7.93 23.66
CA THR A 51 -3.99 -6.64 23.48
C THR A 51 -2.46 -6.79 23.50
N PHE A 52 -1.79 -5.82 22.87
CA PHE A 52 -0.33 -5.73 22.88
C PHE A 52 0.11 -4.33 23.28
N GLU A 53 1.28 -4.24 23.90
CA GLU A 53 2.02 -3.01 24.11
C GLU A 53 3.16 -2.93 23.11
N LEU A 54 3.40 -1.74 22.58
CA LEU A 54 4.53 -1.45 21.72
C LEU A 54 5.56 -0.65 22.50
N ARG A 55 6.82 -1.10 22.51
CA ARG A 55 7.91 -0.42 23.22
C ARG A 55 9.08 -0.15 22.29
N ASP A 56 9.82 0.93 22.54
CA ASP A 56 11.08 1.18 21.84
C ASP A 56 12.26 0.45 22.49
N HIS A 57 13.47 0.67 21.95
CA HIS A 57 14.73 0.16 22.51
C HIS A 57 14.98 0.56 23.98
N ASN A 58 14.45 1.70 24.43
CA ASN A 58 14.60 2.18 25.79
C ASN A 58 13.47 1.68 26.72
N GLU A 59 12.69 0.70 26.27
CA GLU A 59 11.50 0.17 26.95
C GLU A 59 10.38 1.21 27.14
N GLN A 60 10.45 2.36 26.45
CA GLN A 60 9.44 3.38 26.49
C GLN A 60 8.19 2.92 25.73
N LEU A 61 7.03 3.08 26.35
CA LEU A 61 5.74 2.81 25.72
C LEU A 61 5.50 3.77 24.56
N ILE A 62 5.17 3.20 23.40
CA ILE A 62 4.83 3.92 22.18
C ILE A 62 3.32 3.94 22.05
N GLU A 63 2.74 5.05 22.48
CA GLU A 63 1.30 5.27 22.43
C GLU A 63 0.79 5.32 20.98
N ARG A 64 -0.47 4.94 20.79
CA ARG A 64 -1.14 5.07 19.50
C ARG A 64 -1.55 6.53 19.28
N ASP A 65 -0.63 7.33 18.76
CA ASP A 65 -0.80 8.77 18.55
C ASP A 65 -0.27 9.27 17.20
N GLU A 66 -0.48 10.55 16.91
CA GLU A 66 -0.06 11.19 15.67
C GLU A 66 1.40 11.68 15.69
N ASN A 67 2.19 11.28 16.70
CA ASN A 67 3.59 11.62 16.71
C ASN A 67 4.33 10.83 15.63
N GLN A 68 5.33 11.48 15.02
CA GLN A 68 6.19 10.88 14.00
C GLN A 68 6.92 9.65 14.57
N LEU A 69 6.74 8.51 13.92
CA LEU A 69 7.49 7.30 14.21
C LEU A 69 8.98 7.56 13.95
N GLN A 70 9.83 7.12 14.87
CA GLN A 70 11.28 7.26 14.73
C GLN A 70 11.89 5.98 14.13
N PRO A 71 12.99 6.10 13.36
CA PRO A 71 13.79 4.93 13.00
C PRO A 71 14.33 4.22 14.24
N GLY A 72 14.24 2.89 14.29
CA GLY A 72 14.77 2.13 15.41
C GLY A 72 14.18 0.74 15.62
N ASN A 73 14.48 0.16 16.78
CA ASN A 73 13.98 -1.16 17.15
C ASN A 73 12.76 -1.02 18.04
N TYR A 74 11.71 -1.76 17.70
CA TYR A 74 10.45 -1.80 18.42
C TYR A 74 10.10 -3.22 18.83
N TYR A 75 9.55 -3.36 20.03
CA TYR A 75 9.31 -4.62 20.69
C TYR A 75 7.83 -4.73 21.02
N ILE A 76 7.21 -5.80 20.56
CA ILE A 76 5.81 -6.11 20.84
C ILE A 76 5.77 -6.96 22.09
N ALA A 77 5.21 -6.42 23.16
CA ALA A 77 4.94 -7.13 24.40
C ALA A 77 3.46 -7.50 24.45
N THR A 78 3.15 -8.78 24.67
CA THR A 78 1.79 -9.27 24.89
C THR A 78 1.86 -10.46 25.83
N ASP A 79 0.80 -10.69 26.60
CA ASP A 79 0.69 -11.86 27.48
C ASP A 79 0.44 -13.17 26.68
N SER A 80 0.17 -13.04 25.38
CA SER A 80 -0.13 -14.13 24.46
C SER A 80 1.00 -14.38 23.45
N SER A 81 0.91 -15.44 22.65
CA SER A 81 1.87 -15.68 21.56
C SER A 81 1.54 -14.83 20.34
N ILE A 82 2.56 -14.23 19.72
CA ILE A 82 2.43 -13.51 18.45
C ILE A 82 2.51 -14.52 17.31
N THR A 83 1.50 -14.55 16.44
CA THR A 83 1.53 -15.34 15.19
C THR A 83 1.50 -14.41 14.00
N LEU A 84 2.40 -14.59 13.04
CA LEU A 84 2.37 -13.81 11.80
C LEU A 84 1.32 -14.37 10.85
N THR A 85 0.65 -13.50 10.11
CA THR A 85 -0.28 -13.92 9.05
C THR A 85 0.46 -14.75 7.99
N GLU A 86 -0.22 -15.80 7.51
CA GLU A 86 0.25 -16.58 6.37
C GLU A 86 -0.20 -15.97 5.03
N GLU A 87 -0.95 -14.87 5.06
CA GLU A 87 -1.37 -14.15 3.86
C GLU A 87 -0.16 -13.60 3.11
N VAL A 88 -0.02 -14.04 1.86
CA VAL A 88 1.05 -13.57 0.98
C VAL A 88 0.52 -12.37 0.18
N PRO A 89 1.21 -11.22 0.21
CA PRO A 89 0.79 -10.08 -0.60
C PRO A 89 0.85 -10.43 -2.09
N LEU A 90 -0.23 -10.10 -2.82
CA LEU A 90 -0.36 -10.37 -4.25
C LEU A 90 0.54 -9.44 -5.06
N LEU A 91 1.77 -9.88 -5.37
CA LEU A 91 2.75 -9.08 -6.09
C LEU A 91 2.19 -8.53 -7.41
N HIS A 92 2.23 -7.21 -7.58
CA HIS A 92 1.91 -6.60 -8.87
C HIS A 92 3.00 -6.98 -9.87
N THR A 93 2.63 -7.79 -10.87
CA THR A 93 3.43 -7.87 -12.10
C THR A 93 3.19 -6.59 -12.88
N ILE A 94 4.27 -5.88 -13.25
CA ILE A 94 4.22 -4.74 -14.17
C ILE A 94 3.53 -5.24 -15.46
N SER A 95 2.25 -4.94 -15.60
CA SER A 95 1.46 -5.45 -16.71
C SER A 95 1.53 -4.44 -17.84
N GLU A 96 2.03 -4.86 -19.00
CA GLU A 96 1.80 -4.11 -20.24
C GLU A 96 0.32 -4.26 -20.61
N GLN A 97 -0.50 -3.30 -20.17
CA GLN A 97 -1.93 -3.37 -20.35
C GLN A 97 -2.30 -3.13 -21.83
N SER A 98 -2.59 -4.19 -22.59
CA SER A 98 -3.04 -4.11 -23.99
C SER A 98 -4.39 -4.79 -24.18
N GLY A 99 -5.36 -4.06 -24.74
CA GLY A 99 -6.71 -4.58 -25.06
C GLY A 99 -7.82 -3.54 -25.02
N THR A 100 -8.98 -3.84 -25.61
CA THR A 100 -10.16 -2.95 -25.66
C THR A 100 -10.75 -2.69 -24.27
N CYS A 101 -10.77 -3.70 -23.41
CA CYS A 101 -11.25 -3.59 -22.03
C CYS A 101 -10.42 -2.57 -21.23
N THR A 102 -9.09 -2.69 -21.31
CA THR A 102 -8.14 -1.76 -20.71
C THR A 102 -8.33 -0.33 -21.20
N ALA A 103 -8.66 -0.13 -22.48
CA ALA A 103 -8.92 1.21 -23.01
C ALA A 103 -10.15 1.86 -22.35
N SER A 104 -11.26 1.11 -22.22
CA SER A 104 -12.46 1.61 -21.55
C SER A 104 -12.22 1.92 -20.07
N PHE A 105 -11.50 1.06 -19.36
CA PHE A 105 -11.11 1.27 -17.97
C PHE A 105 -10.27 2.55 -17.82
N ARG A 106 -9.20 2.65 -18.61
CA ARG A 106 -8.29 3.80 -18.61
C ARG A 106 -9.02 5.11 -18.88
N ASP A 107 -9.93 5.13 -19.86
CA ASP A 107 -10.63 6.35 -20.23
C ASP A 107 -11.66 6.74 -19.13
N ALA A 108 -12.30 5.77 -18.47
CA ALA A 108 -13.15 6.02 -17.32
C ALA A 108 -12.37 6.57 -16.11
N VAL A 109 -11.19 6.01 -15.81
CA VAL A 109 -10.30 6.48 -14.74
C VAL A 109 -9.84 7.91 -15.02
N ARG A 110 -9.43 8.21 -16.26
CA ARG A 110 -9.06 9.57 -16.68
C ARG A 110 -10.18 10.58 -16.52
N ALA A 111 -11.40 10.20 -16.90
CA ALA A 111 -12.58 11.06 -16.77
C ALA A 111 -12.92 11.36 -15.31
N ARG A 112 -12.75 10.37 -14.42
CA ARG A 112 -13.00 10.52 -12.98
C ARG A 112 -11.93 11.38 -12.29
N ASP A 113 -10.65 11.06 -12.52
CA ASP A 113 -9.55 11.64 -11.75
C ASP A 113 -9.11 13.00 -12.28
N GLY A 114 -9.20 13.21 -13.60
CA GLY A 114 -8.87 14.49 -14.23
C GLY A 114 -7.41 14.94 -14.08
N GLY A 115 -6.56 14.15 -13.44
CA GLY A 115 -5.19 14.52 -13.07
C GLY A 115 -4.49 13.47 -12.19
N TYR A 116 -3.38 13.87 -11.60
CA TYR A 116 -2.51 13.03 -10.77
C TYR A 116 -3.12 12.87 -9.37
N VAL A 117 -3.52 11.65 -9.00
CA VAL A 117 -4.11 11.40 -7.67
C VAL A 117 -3.11 11.68 -6.54
N ILE A 118 -1.85 11.28 -6.70
CA ILE A 118 -0.80 11.41 -5.68
C ILE A 118 -0.33 12.88 -5.49
N THR A 119 -0.19 13.64 -6.58
CA THR A 119 0.35 15.01 -6.49
C THR A 119 -0.72 16.10 -6.56
N GLY A 120 -1.99 15.73 -6.76
CA GLY A 120 -3.13 16.65 -6.91
C GLY A 120 -3.06 17.54 -8.16
N ARG A 121 -2.10 17.32 -9.06
CA ARG A 121 -1.92 18.16 -10.24
C ARG A 121 -3.00 17.83 -11.28
N PRO A 122 -3.63 18.81 -11.94
CA PRO A 122 -4.58 18.53 -13.01
C PRO A 122 -3.85 18.07 -14.28
N ALA A 123 -4.50 17.24 -15.09
CA ALA A 123 -4.06 16.97 -16.45
C ALA A 123 -4.25 18.24 -17.30
N LEU A 124 -3.20 18.71 -17.96
CA LEU A 124 -3.27 19.94 -18.75
C LEU A 124 -3.97 19.68 -20.08
N LEU A 125 -5.13 20.31 -20.29
CA LEU A 125 -5.87 20.30 -21.57
C LEU A 125 -6.19 18.87 -22.08
N GLY A 126 -6.45 17.93 -21.18
CA GLY A 126 -6.72 16.52 -21.55
C GLY A 126 -5.49 15.78 -22.11
N ARG A 127 -4.27 16.31 -21.89
CA ARG A 127 -3.04 15.59 -22.18
C ARG A 127 -2.78 14.55 -21.10
N TRP A 128 -2.86 13.29 -21.51
CA TRP A 128 -2.60 12.13 -20.65
C TRP A 128 -1.18 11.59 -20.81
N GLU A 129 -0.29 12.36 -21.44
CA GLU A 129 1.11 11.99 -21.67
C GLU A 129 1.80 11.80 -20.31
N GLY A 130 2.36 10.61 -20.08
CA GLY A 130 2.97 10.24 -18.79
C GLY A 130 2.00 9.73 -17.72
N LEU A 131 0.68 9.74 -17.98
CA LEU A 131 -0.34 9.25 -17.05
C LEU A 131 -0.84 7.84 -17.42
N GLU A 132 -0.89 6.98 -16.41
CA GLU A 132 -1.25 5.57 -16.51
C GLU A 132 -2.38 5.25 -15.52
N ALA A 133 -3.34 4.44 -15.97
CA ALA A 133 -4.41 3.95 -15.11
C ALA A 133 -3.92 2.67 -14.43
N ALA A 134 -3.61 2.78 -13.15
CA ALA A 134 -3.18 1.68 -12.30
C ALA A 134 -4.41 0.99 -11.70
N HIS A 135 -4.41 -0.35 -11.65
CA HIS A 135 -5.41 -1.07 -10.87
C HIS A 135 -4.99 -1.12 -9.39
N ILE A 136 -5.93 -0.87 -8.48
CA ILE A 136 -5.71 -1.01 -7.02
C ILE A 136 -5.53 -2.50 -6.70
N PHE A 137 -6.51 -3.32 -7.08
CA PHE A 137 -6.40 -4.77 -7.09
C PHE A 137 -5.85 -5.23 -8.45
N PRO A 138 -4.73 -5.95 -8.49
CA PRO A 138 -3.99 -6.21 -9.72
C PRO A 138 -4.77 -7.08 -10.71
N LEU A 139 -4.83 -6.62 -11.96
CA LEU A 139 -5.56 -7.29 -13.05
C LEU A 139 -5.09 -8.74 -13.28
N SER A 140 -3.82 -9.04 -13.05
CA SER A 140 -3.24 -10.40 -13.18
C SER A 140 -3.86 -11.42 -12.24
N TYR A 141 -4.61 -10.98 -11.23
CA TYR A 141 -5.27 -11.83 -10.23
C TYR A 141 -6.80 -11.82 -10.37
N GLU A 142 -7.32 -11.61 -11.57
CA GLU A 142 -8.77 -11.62 -11.83
C GLU A 142 -9.45 -12.93 -11.38
N GLU A 143 -8.79 -14.08 -11.52
CA GLU A 143 -9.31 -15.35 -10.99
C GLU A 143 -9.47 -15.31 -9.47
N HIS A 144 -8.49 -14.76 -8.74
CA HIS A 144 -8.55 -14.60 -7.29
C HIS A 144 -9.64 -13.61 -6.88
N TRP A 145 -9.77 -12.50 -7.61
CA TRP A 145 -10.85 -11.51 -7.44
C TRP A 145 -12.22 -12.16 -7.56
N ASN A 146 -12.43 -12.99 -8.58
CA ASN A 146 -13.68 -13.69 -8.81
C ASN A 146 -13.94 -14.77 -7.74
N ALA A 147 -12.92 -15.55 -7.37
CA ALA A 147 -13.03 -16.61 -6.38
C ALA A 147 -13.45 -16.09 -5.00
N HIS A 148 -12.99 -14.89 -4.62
CA HIS A 148 -13.33 -14.24 -3.34
C HIS A 148 -14.53 -13.30 -3.44
N ASN A 149 -15.21 -13.26 -4.58
CA ASN A 149 -16.40 -12.44 -4.82
C ASN A 149 -16.17 -10.94 -4.53
N TYR A 150 -14.98 -10.42 -4.81
CA TYR A 150 -14.68 -8.99 -4.60
C TYR A 150 -15.49 -8.07 -5.51
N SER A 151 -16.11 -8.63 -6.56
CA SER A 151 -17.12 -7.94 -7.37
C SER A 151 -18.27 -7.35 -6.55
N SER A 152 -18.60 -7.92 -5.38
CA SER A 152 -19.65 -7.38 -4.50
C SER A 152 -19.28 -6.05 -3.84
N LEU A 153 -18.00 -5.65 -3.87
CA LEU A 153 -17.54 -4.36 -3.35
C LEU A 153 -17.74 -3.23 -4.37
N ILE A 154 -18.03 -3.57 -5.63
CA ILE A 154 -18.22 -2.60 -6.71
C ILE A 154 -19.65 -2.06 -6.71
N THR A 155 -19.78 -0.74 -6.75
CA THR A 155 -21.05 -0.01 -6.88
C THR A 155 -21.22 0.65 -8.25
N PHE A 156 -20.12 0.84 -8.99
CA PHE A 156 -20.07 1.39 -10.34
C PHE A 156 -19.43 0.35 -11.28
N PRO A 157 -20.24 -0.52 -11.90
CA PRO A 157 -19.71 -1.55 -12.80
C PRO A 157 -19.08 -0.93 -14.07
N PRO A 158 -18.24 -1.69 -14.79
CA PRO A 158 -17.74 -1.28 -16.10
C PRO A 158 -18.89 -1.03 -17.10
N ALA A 159 -18.57 -0.31 -18.19
CA ALA A 159 -19.54 0.01 -19.24
C ALA A 159 -20.15 -1.22 -19.93
N GLN A 160 -19.46 -2.35 -19.91
CA GLN A 160 -19.94 -3.63 -20.42
C GLN A 160 -19.61 -4.74 -19.41
N GLU A 161 -20.56 -5.63 -19.15
CA GLU A 161 -20.36 -6.76 -18.22
C GLU A 161 -19.24 -7.70 -18.68
N SER A 162 -19.06 -7.86 -19.99
CA SER A 162 -18.00 -8.67 -20.61
C SER A 162 -16.58 -8.17 -20.31
N TYR A 163 -16.43 -6.96 -19.78
CA TYR A 163 -15.13 -6.39 -19.39
C TYR A 163 -14.66 -6.87 -18.02
N GLY A 164 -15.50 -7.57 -17.26
CA GLY A 164 -15.16 -8.05 -15.93
C GLY A 164 -15.19 -6.95 -14.87
N SER A 165 -15.75 -7.25 -13.70
CA SER A 165 -15.92 -6.26 -12.62
C SER A 165 -14.61 -5.67 -12.10
N ILE A 166 -13.49 -6.40 -12.28
CA ILE A 166 -12.15 -5.93 -11.89
C ILE A 166 -11.73 -4.67 -12.66
N ASN A 167 -12.32 -4.43 -13.85
CA ASN A 167 -12.13 -3.23 -14.66
C ASN A 167 -13.15 -2.13 -14.34
N SER A 168 -13.79 -2.19 -13.17
CA SER A 168 -14.53 -1.06 -12.63
C SER A 168 -13.58 0.13 -12.42
N VAL A 169 -14.07 1.34 -12.72
CA VAL A 169 -13.33 2.58 -12.43
C VAL A 169 -12.94 2.68 -10.95
N GLN A 170 -13.73 2.11 -10.02
CA GLN A 170 -13.43 2.11 -8.58
C GLN A 170 -12.15 1.35 -8.23
N ASN A 171 -11.77 0.37 -9.05
CA ASN A 171 -10.53 -0.38 -8.88
C ASN A 171 -9.35 0.32 -9.58
N GLY A 172 -9.48 1.58 -10.01
CA GLY A 172 -8.46 2.31 -10.75
C GLY A 172 -7.96 3.57 -10.05
N LEU A 173 -6.71 3.95 -10.34
CA LEU A 173 -6.07 5.22 -9.95
C LEU A 173 -5.31 5.79 -11.14
N LEU A 174 -5.42 7.10 -11.40
CA LEU A 174 -4.60 7.78 -12.40
C LEU A 174 -3.28 8.26 -11.77
N LEU A 175 -2.19 7.62 -12.19
CA LEU A 175 -0.85 7.85 -11.64
C LEU A 175 0.10 8.33 -12.74
N ASP A 176 1.09 9.15 -12.36
CA ASP A 176 2.30 9.27 -13.19
C ASP A 176 2.96 7.90 -13.33
N ARG A 177 3.58 7.60 -14.48
CA ARG A 177 4.35 6.38 -14.70
C ARG A 177 5.32 6.07 -13.56
N THR A 178 6.00 7.09 -13.02
CA THR A 178 6.95 6.89 -11.92
C THR A 178 6.22 6.44 -10.64
N MET A 179 5.12 7.12 -10.30
CA MET A 179 4.30 6.80 -9.12
C MET A 179 3.60 5.45 -9.26
N HIS A 180 3.17 5.09 -10.47
CA HIS A 180 2.63 3.78 -10.79
C HIS A 180 3.64 2.68 -10.50
N GLY A 181 4.90 2.87 -10.92
CA GLY A 181 5.99 1.94 -10.57
C GLY A 181 6.22 1.83 -9.06
N PHE A 182 6.17 2.94 -8.32
CA PHE A 182 6.27 2.90 -6.85
C PHE A 182 5.08 2.21 -6.18
N PHE A 183 3.87 2.41 -6.70
CA PHE A 183 2.65 1.76 -6.21
C PHE A 183 2.71 0.24 -6.44
N ASP A 184 2.98 -0.20 -7.67
CA ASP A 184 3.09 -1.63 -8.01
C ASP A 184 4.24 -2.31 -7.24
N SER A 185 5.31 -1.57 -6.93
CA SER A 185 6.43 -2.11 -6.14
C SER A 185 6.21 -2.08 -4.63
N TYR A 186 5.07 -1.58 -4.13
CA TYR A 186 4.80 -1.34 -2.70
C TYR A 186 5.79 -0.40 -2.00
N LEU A 187 6.42 0.50 -2.76
CA LEU A 187 7.20 1.61 -2.19
C LEU A 187 6.32 2.81 -1.83
N LEU A 188 5.08 2.83 -2.34
CA LEU A 188 4.08 3.86 -2.09
C LEU A 188 2.71 3.22 -1.90
N ALA A 189 1.94 3.69 -0.92
CA ALA A 189 0.55 3.31 -0.70
C ALA A 189 -0.32 4.52 -0.33
N ILE A 190 -1.63 4.35 -0.38
CA ILE A 190 -2.62 5.31 0.11
C ILE A 190 -3.31 4.65 1.30
N ASN A 191 -3.34 5.31 2.46
CA ASN A 191 -4.00 4.83 3.66
C ASN A 191 -5.39 5.47 3.80
N PRO A 192 -6.48 4.78 3.42
CA PRO A 192 -7.82 5.35 3.51
C PRO A 192 -8.30 5.54 4.95
N SER A 193 -7.71 4.85 5.92
CA SER A 193 -8.05 5.00 7.35
C SER A 193 -7.42 6.24 7.98
N ASP A 194 -6.46 6.88 7.31
CA ASP A 194 -5.79 8.10 7.74
C ASP A 194 -6.01 9.19 6.69
N ASN A 195 -7.28 9.50 6.42
CA ASN A 195 -7.70 10.58 5.50
C ASN A 195 -7.00 10.51 4.13
N ASP A 196 -6.92 9.31 3.54
CA ASP A 196 -6.29 9.02 2.25
C ASP A 196 -4.81 9.47 2.16
N LYS A 197 -4.10 9.45 3.29
CA LYS A 197 -2.70 9.85 3.36
C LYS A 197 -1.80 8.95 2.52
N ILE A 198 -0.81 9.57 1.88
CA ILE A 198 0.17 8.88 1.05
C ILE A 198 1.33 8.42 1.94
N VAL A 199 1.58 7.12 1.97
CA VAL A 199 2.62 6.50 2.78
C VAL A 199 3.73 5.97 1.89
N CYS A 200 4.97 6.35 2.19
CA CYS A 200 6.14 5.91 1.44
C CYS A 200 6.99 4.94 2.28
N PHE A 201 7.42 3.84 1.70
CA PHE A 201 8.19 2.78 2.36
C PHE A 201 9.65 2.68 1.87
N GLY A 202 10.16 3.78 1.32
CA GLY A 202 11.53 3.92 0.83
C GLY A 202 11.90 5.39 0.62
N PRO A 203 13.20 5.68 0.44
CA PRO A 203 13.65 7.05 0.17
C PRO A 203 13.30 7.53 -1.25
N GLU A 204 13.12 6.64 -2.23
CA GLU A 204 12.97 6.99 -3.64
C GLU A 204 11.73 7.85 -3.94
N PRO A 205 10.53 7.53 -3.41
CA PRO A 205 9.36 8.38 -3.62
C PRO A 205 9.54 9.80 -3.07
N LEU A 206 10.34 9.98 -2.01
CA LEU A 206 10.55 11.29 -1.38
C LEU A 206 11.31 12.27 -2.30
N PHE A 207 12.02 11.79 -3.32
CA PHE A 207 12.70 12.65 -4.30
C PHE A 207 11.72 13.44 -5.19
N PHE A 208 10.42 13.12 -5.14
CA PHE A 208 9.39 13.69 -6.01
C PHE A 208 8.48 14.71 -5.31
N ASN A 209 8.83 15.15 -4.09
CA ASN A 209 8.06 16.11 -3.29
C ASN A 209 6.58 15.70 -3.13
N ILE A 210 6.37 14.43 -2.81
CA ILE A 210 5.04 13.87 -2.56
C ILE A 210 4.48 14.46 -1.25
N PRO A 211 3.20 14.83 -1.19
CA PRO A 211 2.57 15.24 0.05
C PRO A 211 2.35 14.00 0.94
N THR A 212 3.25 13.80 1.89
CA THR A 212 3.21 12.72 2.91
C THR A 212 2.70 13.22 4.25
#